data_AF-A0A536ZQ27-F1
#
_entry.id   AF-A0A536ZQ27-F1
#
_cell.length_a   1.000
_cell.length_b   1.000
_cell.length_c   1.000
_cell.angle_alpha   90.00
_cell.angle_beta   90.00
_cell.angle_gamma   90.00
#
_symmetry.space_group_name_H-M   'P 1'
#
loop_
_entity.id
_entity.type
_entity.pdbx_description
1 polymer ?
#
loop_
_entity_poly.entity_id
_entity_poly.type
_entity_poly.pdbx_seq_one_letter_code
_entity_poly.pdbx_strand_id
1 'polypeptide(L)'
;MSRKFLLWIFAAACLSLLESQASAAATPEALVDEYLHKSGLWAQLAQIEPGVQLGITQSDDQFRQLNDEQLGRLREAASGAYGADRLRKAMRVELVAALPTSDAEQALQFLVTDLGKRVTALEEAAASPADANHIEAIAAEAAATLTPSRKELIGRMVKATRLVELAATIVINQQLGVMRGYAFYGGRADPSTADDIKSKMDLYRDQMIGALEPRLTAHAAVIYGPLSEQEMIRYVAFLESPAGQKTSDVTSAALDKVLAAAAFELGRRIGDAVKPADAKSTRL
;
A
#
# COMPACT_ATOMS: atom_id res chain seq x y z
N MET A 1 45.26 74.00 -18.35
CA MET A 1 44.83 73.71 -19.73
C MET A 1 44.43 72.23 -19.84
N SER A 2 43.23 71.96 -20.38
CA SER A 2 42.68 70.72 -20.98
C SER A 2 42.99 69.34 -20.33
N ARG A 3 42.07 68.59 -19.70
CA ARG A 3 40.83 67.90 -20.16
C ARG A 3 41.08 66.72 -21.14
N LYS A 4 40.60 65.52 -20.71
CA LYS A 4 40.38 64.22 -21.42
C LYS A 4 41.60 63.27 -21.41
N PHE A 5 41.55 61.98 -21.05
CA PHE A 5 40.55 60.92 -21.33
C PHE A 5 40.91 59.62 -20.55
N LEU A 6 39.90 58.81 -20.17
CA LEU A 6 39.91 57.38 -19.74
C LEU A 6 40.54 57.02 -18.36
N LEU A 7 39.73 56.84 -17.30
CA LEU A 7 39.03 55.59 -16.86
C LEU A 7 40.00 54.60 -16.18
N TRP A 8 40.18 54.61 -14.83
CA TRP A 8 39.38 53.88 -13.80
C TRP A 8 39.23 52.38 -14.18
N ILE A 9 39.70 51.34 -13.46
CA ILE A 9 39.85 51.09 -12.01
C ILE A 9 40.87 49.94 -11.76
N PHE A 10 41.64 50.11 -10.69
CA PHE A 10 42.45 49.12 -9.97
C PHE A 10 41.57 48.51 -8.85
N ALA A 11 41.41 47.19 -8.78
CA ALA A 11 41.11 46.37 -7.56
C ALA A 11 40.82 44.92 -8.02
N ALA A 12 41.74 43.97 -7.93
CA ALA A 12 42.10 43.23 -6.71
C ALA A 12 40.89 42.68 -5.95
N ALA A 13 40.57 41.39 -6.15
CA ALA A 13 40.22 40.42 -5.09
C ALA A 13 39.66 39.13 -5.70
N CYS A 14 40.25 38.01 -5.29
CA CYS A 14 39.66 36.67 -5.19
C CYS A 14 38.35 36.41 -5.96
N LEU A 15 38.48 35.89 -7.18
CA LEU A 15 37.40 35.16 -7.82
C LEU A 15 37.30 33.78 -7.15
N SER A 16 36.69 33.78 -5.97
CA SER A 16 36.22 32.56 -5.31
C SER A 16 35.23 31.91 -6.26
N LEU A 17 35.59 30.75 -6.79
CA LEU A 17 34.67 29.80 -7.41
C LEU A 17 33.63 29.40 -6.35
N LEU A 18 32.58 30.22 -6.21
CA LEU A 18 31.29 29.77 -5.74
C LEU A 18 30.70 28.95 -6.89
N GLU A 19 31.18 27.72 -7.03
CA GLU A 19 30.35 26.67 -7.59
C GLU A 19 29.12 26.59 -6.67
N SER A 20 28.06 27.25 -7.11
CA SER A 20 26.71 26.95 -6.64
C SER A 20 26.53 25.46 -6.87
N GLN A 21 26.69 24.66 -5.81
CA GLN A 21 26.07 23.34 -5.74
C GLN A 21 24.56 23.60 -5.69
N ALA A 22 23.99 23.91 -6.86
CA ALA A 22 22.58 23.70 -7.10
C ALA A 22 22.39 22.20 -6.91
N SER A 23 21.97 21.79 -5.71
CA SER A 23 21.44 20.45 -5.49
C SER A 23 20.39 20.25 -6.58
N ALA A 24 20.67 19.37 -7.54
CA ALA A 24 19.69 19.05 -8.56
C ALA A 24 18.47 18.53 -7.81
N ALA A 25 17.35 19.26 -7.88
CA ALA A 25 16.12 18.84 -7.26
C ALA A 25 15.81 17.41 -7.72
N ALA A 26 15.55 16.51 -6.77
CA ALA A 26 15.26 15.13 -7.09
C ALA A 26 14.04 15.06 -8.02
N THR A 27 14.09 14.21 -9.04
CA THR A 27 12.94 14.04 -9.94
C THR A 27 11.77 13.42 -9.16
N PRO A 28 10.51 13.67 -9.56
CA PRO A 28 9.35 13.03 -8.93
C PRO A 28 9.48 11.50 -8.86
N GLU A 29 10.03 10.89 -9.90
CA GLU A 29 10.32 9.46 -9.95
C GLU A 29 11.32 9.02 -8.88
N ALA A 30 12.43 9.74 -8.72
CA ALA A 30 13.45 9.40 -7.73
C ALA A 30 12.92 9.54 -6.30
N LEU A 31 12.10 10.58 -6.04
CA LEU A 31 11.44 10.78 -4.75
C LEU A 31 10.43 9.67 -4.44
N VAL A 32 9.63 9.25 -5.42
CA VAL A 32 8.70 8.13 -5.23
C VAL A 32 9.43 6.82 -5.01
N ASP A 33 10.52 6.58 -5.75
CA ASP A 33 11.34 5.38 -5.56
C ASP A 33 11.96 5.36 -4.15
N GLU A 34 12.46 6.49 -3.67
CA GLU A 34 12.93 6.61 -2.29
C GLU A 34 11.80 6.40 -1.27
N TYR A 35 10.66 7.06 -1.47
CA TYR A 35 9.49 6.94 -0.60
C TYR A 35 9.00 5.49 -0.50
N LEU A 36 8.91 4.75 -1.61
CA LEU A 36 8.52 3.35 -1.63
C LEU A 36 9.42 2.48 -0.74
N HIS A 37 10.73 2.74 -0.74
CA HIS A 37 11.67 2.00 0.10
C HIS A 37 11.63 2.47 1.55
N LYS A 38 11.61 3.77 1.79
CA LYS A 38 11.70 4.34 3.16
C LYS A 38 10.40 4.17 3.96
N SER A 39 9.25 4.07 3.30
CA SER A 39 7.96 3.78 3.93
C SER A 39 7.74 2.29 4.19
N GLY A 40 8.58 1.41 3.63
CA GLY A 40 8.41 -0.04 3.68
C GLY A 40 7.39 -0.61 2.69
N LEU A 41 6.69 0.23 1.91
CA LEU A 41 5.76 -0.23 0.87
C LEU A 41 6.41 -1.21 -0.10
N TRP A 42 7.67 -0.97 -0.48
CA TRP A 42 8.41 -1.88 -1.37
C TRP A 42 8.52 -3.30 -0.83
N ALA A 43 8.77 -3.45 0.48
CA ALA A 43 8.85 -4.74 1.15
C ALA A 43 7.46 -5.34 1.35
N GLN A 44 6.48 -4.55 1.81
CA GLN A 44 5.11 -4.99 2.03
C GLN A 44 4.45 -5.51 0.74
N LEU A 45 4.64 -4.83 -0.40
CA LEU A 45 4.13 -5.28 -1.70
C LEU A 45 4.69 -6.65 -2.12
N ALA A 46 5.89 -7.02 -1.68
CA ALA A 46 6.44 -8.34 -1.96
C ALA A 46 5.86 -9.46 -1.08
N GLN A 47 5.21 -9.12 0.03
CA GLN A 47 4.54 -10.11 0.89
C GLN A 47 3.12 -10.45 0.45
N ILE A 48 2.55 -9.67 -0.47
CA ILE A 48 1.15 -9.86 -0.91
C ILE A 48 0.97 -11.19 -1.63
N GLU A 49 1.84 -11.54 -2.58
CA GLU A 49 1.75 -12.82 -3.29
C GLU A 49 1.95 -14.02 -2.36
N PRO A 50 2.97 -14.07 -1.49
CA PRO A 50 3.09 -15.11 -0.47
C PRO A 50 1.86 -15.21 0.44
N GLY A 51 1.28 -14.07 0.84
CA GLY A 51 0.04 -14.02 1.62
C GLY A 51 -1.15 -14.63 0.89
N VAL A 52 -1.29 -14.36 -0.42
CA VAL A 52 -2.33 -14.97 -1.25
C VAL A 52 -2.10 -16.48 -1.39
N GLN A 53 -0.87 -16.95 -1.59
CA GLN A 53 -0.54 -18.38 -1.66
C GLN A 53 -0.86 -19.10 -0.34
N LEU A 54 -0.54 -18.45 0.78
CA LEU A 54 -0.89 -18.95 2.11
C LEU A 54 -2.40 -19.03 2.28
N GLY A 55 -3.15 -17.99 1.88
CA GLY A 55 -4.60 -17.98 1.94
C GLY A 55 -5.24 -19.09 1.10
N ILE A 56 -4.73 -19.36 -0.11
CA ILE A 56 -5.17 -20.49 -0.94
C ILE A 56 -4.93 -21.83 -0.22
N THR A 57 -3.78 -21.97 0.44
CA THR A 57 -3.37 -23.20 1.13
C THR A 57 -4.13 -23.42 2.45
N GLN A 58 -4.49 -22.35 3.15
CA GLN A 58 -5.25 -22.44 4.41
C GLN A 58 -6.76 -22.60 4.18
N SER A 59 -7.26 -22.22 3.00
CA SER A 59 -8.69 -22.25 2.66
C SER A 59 -9.11 -23.60 2.06
N ASP A 60 -8.53 -24.71 2.55
CA ASP A 60 -8.82 -26.07 2.07
C ASP A 60 -10.33 -26.33 1.99
N ASP A 61 -11.11 -25.87 2.96
CA ASP A 61 -12.58 -26.02 2.98
C ASP A 61 -13.30 -25.32 1.81
N GLN A 62 -12.84 -24.14 1.40
CA GLN A 62 -13.43 -23.38 0.28
C GLN A 62 -13.00 -23.92 -1.08
N PHE A 63 -11.79 -24.48 -1.17
CA PHE A 63 -11.21 -24.99 -2.41
C PHE A 63 -11.23 -26.52 -2.52
N ARG A 64 -11.82 -27.23 -1.56
CA ARG A 64 -12.00 -28.70 -1.53
C ARG A 64 -12.62 -29.31 -2.78
N GLN A 65 -13.31 -28.51 -3.58
CA GLN A 65 -13.94 -28.90 -4.84
C GLN A 65 -12.98 -28.85 -6.03
N LEU A 66 -11.80 -28.24 -5.88
CA LEU A 66 -10.76 -28.18 -6.89
C LEU A 66 -9.88 -29.43 -6.79
N ASN A 67 -9.59 -30.05 -7.93
CA ASN A 67 -8.55 -31.07 -8.01
C ASN A 67 -7.13 -30.43 -8.01
N ASP A 68 -6.10 -31.25 -7.85
CA ASP A 68 -4.70 -30.77 -7.78
C ASP A 68 -4.28 -29.92 -8.98
N GLU A 69 -4.75 -30.26 -10.17
CA GLU A 69 -4.46 -29.53 -11.41
C GLU A 69 -5.12 -28.13 -11.42
N GLN A 70 -6.38 -28.05 -10.99
CA GLN A 70 -7.12 -26.79 -10.85
C GLN A 70 -6.50 -25.92 -9.76
N LEU A 71 -6.08 -26.51 -8.64
CA LEU A 71 -5.40 -25.81 -7.57
C LEU A 71 -4.03 -25.28 -8.02
N GLY A 72 -3.27 -26.07 -8.79
CA GLY A 72 -2.03 -25.65 -9.43
C GLY A 72 -2.23 -24.43 -10.33
N ARG A 73 -3.23 -24.47 -11.22
CA ARG A 73 -3.58 -23.32 -12.08
C ARG A 73 -3.98 -22.08 -11.31
N LEU A 74 -4.73 -22.23 -10.22
CA LEU A 74 -5.11 -21.10 -9.37
C LEU A 74 -3.89 -20.44 -8.72
N ARG A 75 -2.95 -21.25 -8.21
CA ARG A 75 -1.69 -20.76 -7.62
C ARG A 75 -0.82 -20.03 -8.66
N GLU A 76 -0.70 -20.56 -9.87
CA GLU A 76 0.00 -19.88 -10.97
C GLU A 76 -0.68 -18.58 -11.38
N ALA A 77 -2.03 -18.58 -11.44
CA ALA A 77 -2.81 -17.39 -11.74
C ALA A 77 -2.60 -16.30 -10.68
N ALA A 78 -2.62 -16.67 -9.39
CA ALA A 78 -2.35 -15.78 -8.26
C ALA A 78 -0.94 -15.21 -8.33
N SER A 79 0.08 -16.05 -8.60
CA SER A 79 1.47 -15.62 -8.72
C SER A 79 1.65 -14.59 -9.84
N GLY A 80 1.05 -14.83 -11.01
CA GLY A 80 1.10 -13.90 -12.13
C GLY A 80 0.32 -12.59 -11.92
N ALA A 81 -0.75 -12.63 -11.12
CA ALA A 81 -1.59 -11.46 -10.83
C ALA A 81 -0.99 -10.56 -9.74
N TYR A 82 -0.44 -11.15 -8.69
CA TYR A 82 0.08 -10.47 -7.49
C TYR A 82 1.60 -10.40 -7.41
N GLY A 83 2.34 -10.86 -8.42
CA GLY A 83 3.80 -10.86 -8.41
C GLY A 83 4.41 -9.51 -8.03
N ALA A 84 5.41 -9.53 -7.15
CA ALA A 84 5.97 -8.36 -6.48
C ALA A 84 6.38 -7.24 -7.45
N ASP A 85 7.10 -7.58 -8.53
CA ASP A 85 7.56 -6.58 -9.51
C ASP A 85 6.41 -5.88 -10.24
N ARG A 86 5.31 -6.62 -10.50
CA ARG A 86 4.10 -6.06 -11.10
C ARG A 86 3.45 -5.06 -10.14
N LEU A 87 3.27 -5.45 -8.88
CA LEU A 87 2.65 -4.59 -7.87
C LEU A 87 3.50 -3.33 -7.60
N ARG A 88 4.82 -3.49 -7.44
CA ARG A 88 5.76 -2.38 -7.24
C ARG A 88 5.76 -1.40 -8.40
N LYS A 89 5.80 -1.91 -9.64
CA LYS A 89 5.73 -1.05 -10.84
C LYS A 89 4.41 -0.30 -10.92
N ALA A 90 3.29 -0.96 -10.63
CA ALA A 90 1.98 -0.32 -10.62
C ALA A 90 1.88 0.75 -9.53
N MET A 91 2.33 0.44 -8.31
CA MET A 91 2.36 1.39 -7.19
C MET A 91 3.21 2.62 -7.52
N ARG A 92 4.39 2.42 -8.09
CA ARG A 92 5.26 3.51 -8.55
C ARG A 92 4.56 4.41 -9.56
N VAL A 93 3.87 3.84 -10.54
CA VAL A 93 3.12 4.61 -11.55
C VAL A 93 2.02 5.44 -10.89
N GLU A 94 1.24 4.85 -9.98
CA GLU A 94 0.16 5.57 -9.28
C GLU A 94 0.71 6.71 -8.40
N LEU A 95 1.79 6.46 -7.65
CA LEU A 95 2.39 7.46 -6.78
C LEU A 95 3.07 8.59 -7.57
N VAL A 96 3.78 8.31 -8.67
CA VAL A 96 4.34 9.37 -9.53
C VAL A 96 3.24 10.28 -10.08
N ALA A 97 2.07 9.74 -10.37
CA ALA A 97 0.94 10.51 -10.89
C ALA A 97 0.20 11.30 -9.79
N ALA A 98 0.14 10.79 -8.56
CA ALA A 98 -0.78 11.28 -7.54
C ALA A 98 -0.11 11.91 -6.30
N LEU A 99 1.14 11.58 -5.99
CA LEU A 99 1.84 12.08 -4.80
C LEU A 99 2.61 13.37 -5.13
N PRO A 100 2.22 14.53 -4.58
CA PRO A 100 2.93 15.77 -4.82
C PRO A 100 4.36 15.71 -4.25
N THR A 101 5.33 16.24 -5.00
CA THR A 101 6.75 16.28 -4.61
C THR A 101 6.94 16.84 -3.20
N SER A 102 6.27 17.94 -2.86
CA SER A 102 6.36 18.56 -1.53
C SER A 102 5.88 17.67 -0.38
N ASP A 103 4.90 16.81 -0.65
CA ASP A 103 4.34 15.91 0.36
C ASP A 103 5.24 14.68 0.52
N ALA A 104 5.77 14.16 -0.59
CA ALA A 104 6.78 13.10 -0.59
C ALA A 104 8.04 13.52 0.19
N GLU A 105 8.55 14.73 -0.04
CA GLU A 105 9.72 15.27 0.68
C GLU A 105 9.46 15.38 2.19
N GLN A 106 8.28 15.87 2.60
CA GLN A 106 7.92 15.97 4.02
C GLN A 106 7.76 14.59 4.68
N ALA A 107 7.15 13.64 3.99
CA ALA A 107 7.06 12.27 4.48
C ALA A 107 8.46 11.65 4.61
N LEU A 108 9.32 11.83 3.61
CA LEU A 108 10.71 11.37 3.64
C LEU A 108 11.50 11.96 4.79
N GLN A 109 11.33 13.26 5.11
CA GLN A 109 11.97 13.89 6.28
C GLN A 109 11.65 13.15 7.58
N PHE A 110 10.42 12.65 7.76
CA PHE A 110 10.09 11.81 8.91
C PHE A 110 10.69 10.40 8.79
N LEU A 111 10.54 9.75 7.62
CA LEU A 111 10.94 8.36 7.41
C LEU A 111 12.47 8.15 7.54
N VAL A 112 13.29 9.18 7.32
CA VAL A 112 14.75 9.09 7.51
C VAL A 112 15.20 9.27 8.97
N THR A 113 14.31 9.67 9.88
CA THR A 113 14.61 9.74 11.32
C THR A 113 14.78 8.33 11.91
N ASP A 114 15.42 8.24 13.08
CA ASP A 114 15.55 6.95 13.77
C ASP A 114 14.19 6.36 14.15
N LEU A 115 13.22 7.21 14.51
CA LEU A 115 11.85 6.79 14.77
C LEU A 115 11.17 6.28 13.49
N GLY A 116 11.26 7.02 12.39
CA GLY A 116 10.70 6.62 11.09
C GLY A 116 11.21 5.25 10.65
N LYS A 117 12.54 5.05 10.66
CA LYS A 117 13.16 3.76 10.34
C LYS A 117 12.68 2.64 11.26
N ARG A 118 12.53 2.92 12.56
CA ARG A 118 12.07 1.92 13.54
C ARG A 118 10.62 1.53 13.31
N VAL A 119 9.75 2.50 13.04
CA VAL A 119 8.35 2.26 12.67
C VAL A 119 8.28 1.41 11.40
N THR A 120 8.98 1.80 10.35
CA THR A 120 9.00 1.04 9.09
C THR A 120 9.48 -0.39 9.30
N ALA A 121 10.54 -0.61 10.09
CA ALA A 121 11.02 -1.96 10.38
C ALA A 121 9.99 -2.83 11.12
N LEU A 122 9.20 -2.24 12.04
CA LEU A 122 8.11 -2.95 12.72
C LEU A 122 6.98 -3.32 11.76
N GLU A 123 6.60 -2.40 10.88
CA GLU A 123 5.54 -2.60 9.88
C GLU A 123 5.96 -3.62 8.80
N GLU A 124 7.21 -3.58 8.34
CA GLU A 124 7.77 -4.56 7.41
C GLU A 124 7.81 -5.96 8.01
N ALA A 125 8.24 -6.09 9.27
CA ALA A 125 8.23 -7.36 9.99
C ALA A 125 6.79 -7.91 10.11
N ALA A 126 5.83 -7.05 10.43
CA ALA A 126 4.43 -7.44 10.56
C ALA A 126 3.77 -7.89 9.24
N ALA A 127 4.31 -7.46 8.08
CA ALA A 127 3.76 -7.80 6.77
C ALA A 127 4.11 -9.22 6.30
N SER A 128 5.10 -9.86 6.91
CA SER A 128 5.46 -11.26 6.63
C SER A 128 4.32 -12.20 7.02
N PRO A 129 3.94 -13.19 6.18
CA PRO A 129 2.87 -14.13 6.52
C PRO A 129 3.11 -14.93 7.81
N ALA A 130 4.37 -15.22 8.13
CA ALA A 130 4.73 -15.91 9.38
C ALA A 130 4.43 -15.05 10.61
N ASP A 131 4.77 -13.77 10.54
CA ASP A 131 4.58 -12.82 11.63
C ASP A 131 3.11 -12.39 11.74
N ALA A 132 2.37 -12.32 10.63
CA ALA A 132 0.93 -12.06 10.62
C ALA A 132 0.14 -13.10 11.45
N ASN A 133 0.50 -14.39 11.34
CA ASN A 133 -0.10 -15.45 12.16
C ASN A 133 0.26 -15.32 13.64
N HIS A 134 1.50 -14.91 13.95
CA HIS A 134 1.92 -14.67 15.33
C HIS A 134 1.17 -13.48 15.94
N ILE A 135 1.07 -12.36 15.21
CA ILE A 135 0.31 -11.18 15.62
C ILE A 135 -1.14 -11.56 15.92
N GLU A 136 -1.77 -12.33 15.03
CA GLU A 136 -3.14 -12.81 15.23
C GLU A 136 -3.30 -13.59 16.55
N ALA A 137 -2.34 -14.45 16.88
CA ALA A 137 -2.40 -15.28 18.08
C ALA A 137 -2.30 -14.49 19.40
N ILE A 138 -1.58 -13.35 19.41
CA ILE A 138 -1.32 -12.58 20.63
C ILE A 138 -2.07 -11.25 20.71
N ALA A 139 -2.76 -10.85 19.64
CA ALA A 139 -3.39 -9.53 19.53
C ALA A 139 -4.40 -9.23 20.65
N ALA A 140 -5.26 -10.20 20.98
CA ALA A 140 -6.27 -10.01 22.02
C ALA A 140 -5.66 -9.72 23.40
N GLU A 141 -4.60 -10.46 23.76
CA GLU A 141 -3.88 -10.25 25.03
C GLU A 141 -3.12 -8.93 25.03
N ALA A 142 -2.44 -8.61 23.93
CA ALA A 142 -1.73 -7.34 23.78
C ALA A 142 -2.69 -6.14 23.94
N ALA A 143 -3.87 -6.19 23.33
CA ALA A 143 -4.88 -5.14 23.46
C ALA A 143 -5.45 -5.02 24.88
N ALA A 144 -5.66 -6.15 25.57
CA ALA A 144 -6.19 -6.18 26.92
C ALA A 144 -5.25 -5.55 27.94
N THR A 145 -3.94 -5.72 27.75
CA THR A 145 -2.87 -5.26 28.67
C THR A 145 -2.43 -3.81 28.46
N LEU A 146 -2.94 -3.11 27.43
CA LEU A 146 -2.61 -1.71 27.20
C LEU A 146 -3.05 -0.79 28.35
N THR A 147 -2.17 0.15 28.72
CA THR A 147 -2.51 1.27 29.61
C THR A 147 -3.54 2.21 28.94
N PRO A 148 -4.29 3.02 29.71
CA PRO A 148 -5.24 3.97 29.12
C PRO A 148 -4.60 4.93 28.11
N SER A 149 -3.42 5.48 28.42
CA SER A 149 -2.65 6.34 27.50
C SER A 149 -2.32 5.62 26.19
N ARG A 150 -1.90 4.35 26.26
CA ARG A 150 -1.59 3.56 25.05
C ARG A 150 -2.82 3.26 24.22
N LYS A 151 -3.96 2.96 24.85
CA LYS A 151 -5.23 2.75 24.13
C LYS A 151 -5.63 4.01 23.36
N GLU A 152 -5.49 5.19 23.95
CA GLU A 152 -5.77 6.46 23.28
C GLU A 152 -4.84 6.70 22.08
N LEU A 153 -3.54 6.50 22.24
CA LEU A 153 -2.57 6.70 21.16
C LEU A 153 -2.78 5.74 19.99
N ILE A 154 -3.05 4.46 20.26
CA ILE A 154 -3.37 3.48 19.22
C ILE A 154 -4.68 3.85 18.52
N GLY A 155 -5.72 4.25 19.27
CA GLY A 155 -6.99 4.70 18.68
C GLY A 155 -6.82 5.92 17.76
N ARG A 156 -6.01 6.90 18.17
CA ARG A 156 -5.67 8.07 17.34
C ARG A 156 -4.91 7.67 16.08
N MET A 157 -3.94 6.76 16.19
CA MET A 157 -3.18 6.25 15.05
C MET A 157 -4.09 5.53 14.04
N VAL A 158 -4.96 4.61 14.51
CA VAL A 158 -5.93 3.88 13.67
C VAL A 158 -6.84 4.86 12.94
N LYS A 159 -7.31 5.90 13.63
CA LYS A 159 -8.15 6.96 13.05
C LYS A 159 -7.40 7.81 12.03
N ALA A 160 -6.18 8.24 12.34
CA ALA A 160 -5.37 9.09 11.47
C ALA A 160 -4.98 8.37 10.17
N THR A 161 -4.76 7.06 10.22
CA THR A 161 -4.46 6.22 9.06
C THR A 161 -5.69 5.73 8.31
N ARG A 162 -6.88 5.83 8.92
CA ARG A 162 -8.14 5.26 8.39
C ARG A 162 -7.98 3.76 8.07
N LEU A 163 -7.20 3.07 8.90
CA LEU A 163 -6.75 1.70 8.65
C LEU A 163 -7.93 0.74 8.43
N VAL A 164 -9.00 0.92 9.22
CA VAL A 164 -10.18 0.05 9.17
C VAL A 164 -10.99 0.27 7.89
N GLU A 165 -11.22 1.52 7.53
CA GLU A 165 -11.94 1.89 6.32
C GLU A 165 -11.19 1.49 5.06
N LEU A 166 -9.86 1.63 5.07
CA LEU A 166 -8.99 1.16 4.00
C LEU A 166 -9.08 -0.36 3.85
N ALA A 167 -8.92 -1.11 4.94
CA ALA A 167 -8.98 -2.57 4.91
C ALA A 167 -10.34 -3.07 4.36
N ALA A 168 -11.46 -2.49 4.82
CA ALA A 168 -12.78 -2.83 4.30
C ALA A 168 -12.91 -2.51 2.80
N THR A 169 -12.37 -1.37 2.36
CA THR A 169 -12.38 -0.96 0.95
C THR A 169 -11.59 -1.94 0.07
N ILE A 170 -10.37 -2.30 0.49
CA ILE A 170 -9.51 -3.22 -0.24
C ILE A 170 -10.20 -4.58 -0.38
N VAL A 171 -10.75 -5.14 0.70
CA VAL A 171 -11.45 -6.44 0.66
C VAL A 171 -12.61 -6.41 -0.33
N ILE A 172 -13.47 -5.37 -0.28
CA ILE A 172 -14.61 -5.23 -1.18
C ILE A 172 -14.15 -5.10 -2.63
N ASN A 173 -13.17 -4.23 -2.90
CA ASN A 173 -12.70 -3.95 -4.25
C ASN A 173 -11.93 -5.13 -4.86
N GLN A 174 -11.18 -5.89 -4.06
CA GLN A 174 -10.54 -7.11 -4.52
C GLN A 174 -11.59 -8.17 -4.89
N GLN A 175 -12.59 -8.41 -4.05
CA GLN A 175 -13.66 -9.36 -4.35
C GLN A 175 -14.39 -8.98 -5.65
N LEU A 176 -14.74 -7.69 -5.80
CA LEU A 176 -15.32 -7.15 -7.04
C LEU A 176 -14.39 -7.34 -8.24
N GLY A 177 -13.09 -7.10 -8.07
CA GLY A 177 -12.06 -7.30 -9.09
C GLY A 177 -12.08 -8.72 -9.62
N VAL A 178 -11.94 -9.72 -8.73
CA VAL A 178 -11.95 -11.14 -9.12
C VAL A 178 -13.24 -11.50 -9.86
N MET A 179 -14.41 -11.11 -9.34
CA MET A 179 -15.70 -11.41 -9.96
C MET A 179 -15.83 -10.81 -11.36
N ARG A 180 -15.43 -9.54 -11.53
CA ARG A 180 -15.46 -8.85 -12.82
C ARG A 180 -14.51 -9.47 -13.83
N GLY A 181 -13.28 -9.78 -13.41
CA GLY A 181 -12.29 -10.44 -14.26
C GLY A 181 -12.79 -11.81 -14.71
N TYR A 182 -13.34 -12.60 -13.80
CA TYR A 182 -13.89 -13.91 -14.13
C TYR A 182 -15.10 -13.80 -15.08
N ALA A 183 -16.05 -12.91 -14.81
CA ALA A 183 -17.26 -12.76 -15.62
C ALA A 183 -16.95 -12.31 -17.05
N PHE A 184 -16.03 -11.34 -17.22
CA PHE A 184 -15.63 -10.81 -18.52
C PHE A 184 -15.02 -11.90 -19.42
N TYR A 185 -14.17 -12.75 -18.85
CA TYR A 185 -13.41 -13.74 -19.63
C TYR A 185 -14.05 -15.14 -19.64
N GLY A 186 -14.83 -15.50 -18.62
CA GLY A 186 -15.56 -16.77 -18.54
C GLY A 186 -16.87 -16.82 -19.33
N GLY A 187 -17.20 -15.79 -20.12
CA GLY A 187 -18.38 -15.77 -21.00
C GLY A 187 -19.73 -15.61 -20.29
N ARG A 188 -19.75 -15.10 -19.06
CA ARG A 188 -20.96 -14.89 -18.23
C ARG A 188 -21.08 -13.45 -17.71
N ALA A 189 -20.60 -12.47 -18.46
CA ALA A 189 -20.72 -11.08 -18.06
C ALA A 189 -22.18 -10.60 -18.20
N ASP A 190 -22.92 -10.60 -17.09
CA ASP A 190 -24.17 -9.85 -16.98
C ASP A 190 -23.87 -8.51 -16.26
N PRO A 191 -24.00 -7.36 -16.95
CA PRO A 191 -23.78 -6.05 -16.37
C PRO A 191 -24.69 -5.76 -15.17
N SER A 192 -25.89 -6.35 -15.12
CA SER A 192 -26.83 -6.16 -14.00
C SER A 192 -26.30 -6.74 -12.68
N THR A 193 -25.38 -7.72 -12.75
CA THR A 193 -24.76 -8.31 -11.56
C THR A 193 -23.77 -7.34 -10.90
N ALA A 194 -23.12 -6.45 -11.65
CA ALA A 194 -22.08 -5.57 -11.11
C ALA A 194 -22.62 -4.46 -10.18
N ASP A 195 -23.75 -3.85 -10.54
CA ASP A 195 -24.40 -2.80 -9.74
C ASP A 195 -25.14 -3.39 -8.52
N ASP A 196 -25.71 -4.58 -8.68
CA ASP A 196 -26.31 -5.36 -7.59
C ASP A 196 -25.26 -5.81 -6.56
N ILE A 197 -24.08 -6.26 -7.00
CA ILE A 197 -22.99 -6.63 -6.07
C ILE A 197 -22.50 -5.38 -5.34
N LYS A 198 -22.29 -4.25 -6.04
CA LYS A 198 -21.83 -3.03 -5.39
C LYS A 198 -22.79 -2.54 -4.30
N SER A 199 -24.09 -2.48 -4.61
CA SER A 199 -25.11 -2.03 -3.65
C SER A 199 -25.21 -2.96 -2.44
N LYS A 200 -25.08 -4.28 -2.64
CA LYS A 200 -24.99 -5.24 -1.55
C LYS A 200 -23.72 -5.03 -0.72
N MET A 201 -22.57 -4.85 -1.37
CA MET A 201 -21.27 -4.66 -0.71
C MET A 201 -21.18 -3.36 0.11
N ASP A 202 -21.84 -2.27 -0.33
CA ASP A 202 -21.92 -1.05 0.46
C ASP A 202 -22.72 -1.27 1.76
N LEU A 203 -23.76 -2.10 1.73
CA LEU A 203 -24.50 -2.49 2.94
C LEU A 203 -23.67 -3.36 3.90
N TYR A 204 -22.72 -4.14 3.36
CA TYR A 204 -21.77 -4.94 4.16
C TYR A 204 -20.59 -4.11 4.68
N ARG A 205 -20.34 -2.92 4.14
CA ARG A 205 -19.18 -2.10 4.51
C ARG A 205 -19.17 -1.72 5.99
N ASP A 206 -20.28 -1.22 6.51
CA ASP A 206 -20.36 -0.82 7.92
C ASP A 206 -20.23 -2.02 8.87
N GLN A 207 -20.83 -3.16 8.48
CA GLN A 207 -20.68 -4.42 9.21
C GLN A 207 -19.23 -4.90 9.21
N MET A 208 -18.55 -4.78 8.06
CA MET A 208 -17.14 -5.14 7.92
C MET A 208 -16.25 -4.23 8.78
N ILE A 209 -16.50 -2.93 8.79
CA ILE A 209 -15.79 -1.97 9.64
C ILE A 209 -15.94 -2.37 11.11
N GLY A 210 -17.16 -2.62 11.58
CA GLY A 210 -17.40 -3.04 12.97
C GLY A 210 -16.74 -4.37 13.33
N ALA A 211 -16.60 -5.29 12.38
CA ALA A 211 -15.90 -6.56 12.59
C ALA A 211 -14.36 -6.42 12.57
N LEU A 212 -13.83 -5.52 11.74
CA LEU A 212 -12.40 -5.30 11.57
C LEU A 212 -11.81 -4.38 12.63
N GLU A 213 -12.57 -3.42 13.15
CA GLU A 213 -12.04 -2.39 14.06
C GLU A 213 -11.37 -2.99 15.32
N PRO A 214 -12.01 -3.90 16.09
CA PRO A 214 -11.37 -4.48 17.27
C PRO A 214 -10.11 -5.28 16.91
N ARG A 215 -10.17 -6.01 15.78
CA ARG A 215 -9.07 -6.87 15.30
C ARG A 215 -7.86 -6.04 14.88
N LEU A 216 -8.05 -5.04 14.02
CA LEU A 216 -6.98 -4.19 13.50
C LEU A 216 -6.41 -3.28 14.58
N THR A 217 -7.24 -2.82 15.52
CA THR A 217 -6.76 -2.10 16.72
C THR A 217 -5.87 -3.00 17.60
N ALA A 218 -6.24 -4.26 17.77
CA ALA A 218 -5.44 -5.22 18.51
C ALA A 218 -4.13 -5.59 17.78
N HIS A 219 -4.16 -5.71 16.45
CA HIS A 219 -2.94 -5.89 15.65
C HIS A 219 -1.99 -4.70 15.80
N ALA A 220 -2.53 -3.47 15.73
CA ALA A 220 -1.75 -2.27 15.98
C ALA A 220 -1.10 -2.28 17.37
N ALA A 221 -1.79 -2.77 18.41
CA ALA A 221 -1.21 -2.90 19.75
C ALA A 221 0.05 -3.78 19.77
N VAL A 222 0.08 -4.85 18.97
CA VAL A 222 1.23 -5.74 18.83
C VAL A 222 2.35 -5.06 18.03
N ILE A 223 2.03 -4.55 16.84
CA ILE A 223 3.02 -3.99 15.89
C ILE A 223 3.77 -2.82 16.51
N TYR A 224 3.05 -1.91 17.17
CA TYR A 224 3.62 -0.69 17.76
C TYR A 224 3.96 -0.82 19.25
N GLY A 225 3.71 -1.99 19.85
CA GLY A 225 4.05 -2.30 21.25
C GLY A 225 5.52 -2.01 21.62
N PRO A 226 6.51 -2.30 20.74
CA PRO A 226 7.91 -2.01 21.02
C PRO A 226 8.27 -0.51 21.12
N LEU A 227 7.44 0.39 20.61
CA LEU A 227 7.71 1.84 20.70
C LEU A 227 7.49 2.32 22.14
N SER A 228 8.35 3.21 22.64
CA SER A 228 8.09 3.94 23.87
C SER A 228 6.88 4.89 23.72
N GLU A 229 6.36 5.39 24.84
CA GLU A 229 5.19 6.27 24.83
C GLU A 229 5.49 7.58 24.10
N GLN A 230 6.68 8.16 24.32
CA GLN A 230 7.13 9.37 23.61
C GLN A 230 7.32 9.13 22.11
N GLU A 231 7.82 7.96 21.71
CA GLU A 231 7.93 7.59 20.30
C GLU A 231 6.55 7.46 19.65
N MET A 232 5.60 6.81 20.33
CA MET A 232 4.23 6.69 19.84
C MET A 232 3.54 8.06 19.72
N ILE A 233 3.73 8.97 20.69
CA ILE A 233 3.21 10.35 20.62
C ILE A 233 3.75 11.06 19.37
N ARG A 234 5.06 10.97 19.11
CA ARG A 234 5.67 11.61 17.94
C ARG A 234 5.18 10.99 16.62
N TYR A 235 4.99 9.67 16.59
CA TYR A 235 4.49 9.00 15.40
C TYR A 235 3.04 9.40 15.10
N VAL A 236 2.16 9.40 16.12
CA VAL A 236 0.77 9.87 15.98
C VAL A 236 0.72 11.32 15.52
N ALA A 237 1.55 12.20 16.10
CA ALA A 237 1.63 13.59 15.66
C ALA A 237 2.06 13.74 14.20
N PHE A 238 2.97 12.90 13.70
CA PHE A 238 3.30 12.86 12.28
C PHE A 238 2.11 12.41 11.43
N LEU A 239 1.45 11.31 11.79
CA LEU A 239 0.28 10.80 11.06
C LEU A 239 -0.88 11.79 11.01
N GLU A 240 -1.09 12.55 12.09
CA GLU A 240 -2.12 13.58 12.18
C GLU A 240 -1.74 14.89 11.48
N SER A 241 -0.47 15.08 11.10
CA SER A 241 -0.04 16.26 10.37
C SER A 241 -0.67 16.34 8.98
N PRO A 242 -0.82 17.53 8.37
CA PRO A 242 -1.33 17.65 7.00
C PRO A 242 -0.55 16.81 5.98
N ALA A 243 0.77 16.75 6.12
CA ALA A 243 1.62 15.94 5.24
C ALA A 243 1.43 14.44 5.46
N GLY A 244 1.32 14.00 6.72
CA GLY A 244 1.04 12.61 7.08
C GLY A 244 -0.30 12.14 6.55
N GLN A 245 -1.38 12.89 6.79
CA GLN A 245 -2.72 12.59 6.29
C GLN A 245 -2.75 12.51 4.77
N LYS A 246 -2.24 13.53 4.08
CA LYS A 246 -2.28 13.58 2.62
C LYS A 246 -1.45 12.47 1.97
N THR A 247 -0.28 12.17 2.52
CA THR A 247 0.56 11.07 2.04
C THR A 247 -0.10 9.71 2.30
N SER A 248 -0.72 9.53 3.47
CA SER A 248 -1.49 8.32 3.81
C SER A 248 -2.67 8.14 2.87
N ASP A 249 -3.45 9.19 2.60
CA ASP A 249 -4.61 9.16 1.70
C ASP A 249 -4.22 8.77 0.27
N VAL A 250 -3.19 9.42 -0.28
CA VAL A 250 -2.69 9.13 -1.64
C VAL A 250 -2.14 7.71 -1.74
N THR A 251 -1.35 7.29 -0.74
CA THR A 251 -0.78 5.94 -0.69
C THR A 251 -1.87 4.88 -0.59
N SER A 252 -2.87 5.10 0.26
CA SER A 252 -3.99 4.18 0.47
C SER A 252 -4.84 4.04 -0.79
N ALA A 253 -5.14 5.14 -1.47
CA ALA A 253 -5.88 5.13 -2.73
C ALA A 253 -5.10 4.42 -3.86
N ALA A 254 -3.79 4.65 -3.95
CA ALA A 254 -2.92 3.96 -4.89
C ALA A 254 -2.87 2.45 -4.62
N LEU A 255 -2.72 2.05 -3.35
CA LEU A 255 -2.69 0.64 -2.95
C LEU A 255 -4.00 -0.07 -3.30
N ASP A 256 -5.16 0.50 -2.94
CA ASP A 256 -6.47 -0.04 -3.28
C ASP A 256 -6.62 -0.25 -4.80
N LYS A 257 -6.26 0.76 -5.60
CA LYS A 257 -6.33 0.68 -7.06
C LYS A 257 -5.41 -0.42 -7.64
N VAL A 258 -4.18 -0.52 -7.14
CA VAL A 258 -3.21 -1.55 -7.56
C VAL A 258 -3.73 -2.95 -7.23
N LEU A 259 -4.28 -3.14 -6.02
CA LEU A 259 -4.78 -4.43 -5.56
C LEU A 259 -6.10 -4.83 -6.24
N ALA A 260 -6.99 -3.88 -6.51
CA ALA A 260 -8.19 -4.12 -7.30
C ALA A 260 -7.85 -4.55 -8.74
N ALA A 261 -6.82 -3.94 -9.35
CA ALA A 261 -6.34 -4.31 -10.67
C ALA A 261 -5.68 -5.71 -10.69
N ALA A 262 -4.91 -6.05 -9.65
CA ALA A 262 -4.36 -7.40 -9.47
C ALA A 262 -5.47 -8.45 -9.29
N ALA A 263 -6.49 -8.14 -8.49
CA ALA A 263 -7.65 -9.01 -8.31
C ALA A 263 -8.43 -9.23 -9.62
N PHE A 264 -8.62 -8.18 -10.42
CA PHE A 264 -9.20 -8.31 -11.76
C PHE A 264 -8.38 -9.22 -12.67
N GLU A 265 -7.05 -9.08 -12.64
CA GLU A 265 -6.14 -9.93 -13.40
C GLU A 265 -6.19 -11.40 -12.93
N LEU A 266 -6.32 -11.66 -11.63
CA LEU A 266 -6.55 -13.00 -11.10
C LEU A 266 -7.86 -13.58 -11.66
N GLY A 267 -8.96 -12.83 -11.55
CA GLY A 267 -10.26 -13.23 -12.09
C GLY A 267 -10.21 -13.56 -13.58
N ARG A 268 -9.53 -12.73 -14.38
CA ARG A 268 -9.30 -12.98 -15.80
C ARG A 268 -8.56 -14.30 -16.03
N ARG A 269 -7.45 -14.53 -15.32
CA ARG A 269 -6.63 -15.74 -15.47
C ARG A 269 -7.41 -17.00 -15.12
N ILE A 270 -8.24 -16.94 -14.07
CA ILE A 270 -9.15 -18.03 -13.73
C ILE A 270 -10.15 -18.25 -14.88
N GLY A 271 -10.79 -17.19 -15.37
CA GLY A 271 -11.75 -17.26 -16.48
C GLY A 271 -11.16 -17.85 -17.77
N ASP A 272 -9.93 -17.46 -18.12
CA ASP A 272 -9.22 -18.01 -19.28
C ASP A 272 -8.89 -19.50 -19.12
N ALA A 273 -8.62 -19.97 -17.90
CA ALA A 273 -8.33 -21.37 -17.60
C ALA A 273 -9.56 -22.30 -17.68
N VAL A 274 -10.78 -21.76 -17.58
CA VAL A 274 -12.03 -22.54 -17.70
C VAL A 274 -12.73 -22.37 -19.06
N LYS A 275 -12.13 -21.66 -20.02
CA LYS A 275 -12.64 -21.62 -21.39
C LYS A 275 -12.56 -23.02 -22.02
N PRO A 276 -13.64 -23.50 -22.67
CA PRO A 276 -13.58 -24.73 -23.46
C PRO A 276 -12.50 -24.61 -24.54
N ALA A 277 -11.71 -25.66 -24.74
CA ALA A 277 -10.58 -25.69 -25.68
C ALA A 277 -10.97 -25.42 -27.17
N ASP A 278 -12.27 -25.38 -27.49
CA ASP A 278 -12.79 -25.32 -28.86
C ASP A 278 -13.56 -24.03 -29.21
N ALA A 279 -13.25 -22.90 -28.59
CA ALA A 279 -13.65 -21.61 -29.15
C ALA A 279 -12.74 -21.25 -30.34
N LYS A 280 -12.85 -22.01 -31.44
CA LYS A 280 -12.26 -21.62 -32.73
C LYS A 280 -12.69 -20.19 -33.03
N SER A 281 -11.69 -19.33 -33.23
CA SER A 281 -11.78 -18.01 -33.83
C SER A 281 -12.80 -17.98 -34.97
N THR A 282 -14.04 -17.61 -34.70
CA THR A 282 -14.96 -17.12 -35.73
C THR A 282 -14.55 -15.67 -36.00
N ARG A 283 -13.54 -15.51 -36.86
CA ARG A 283 -13.43 -14.28 -37.65
C ARG A 283 -14.60 -14.31 -38.62
N LEU A 284 -15.48 -13.32 -38.50
CA LEU A 284 -16.22 -12.75 -39.61
C LEU A 284 -15.94 -11.24 -39.59
#